data_AF-A0A1F4D261-F1
#
_entry.id   AF-A0A1F4D261-F1
#
_cell.length_a   1.000
_cell.length_b   1.000
_cell.length_c   1.000
_cell.angle_alpha   90.00
_cell.angle_beta   90.00
_cell.angle_gamma   90.00
#
_symmetry.space_group_name_H-M   'P 1'
#
loop_
_entity.id
_entity.type
_entity.pdbx_description
1 polymer ?
#
loop_
_entity_poly.entity_id
_entity_poly.type
_entity_poly.pdbx_seq_one_letter_code
_entity_poly.pdbx_strand_id
1 'polypeptide(L)'
;MRIREIRETAIPLKSSLRNAVFDFSEMTTSVVAVITDVIRDGKPVTGFAFNSTGRYACGAQMRERFIPRLLKAPPESLLNETGDNLDPEKILACMMQREKPGGHSERSVAIGTIEVAVWDAVAKVADKPLHRVLAERYSGGNVPDKVPCYVGGGNQMTLAIVGGFGLGGCEAYPGVFGVFAGFADDAKVENGYLELPDRPGIGFEGQNALFAVMRELAAR
;
A
#
# COMPACT_ATOMS: atom_id res chain seq x y z
N MET A 1 1.76 20.31 5.76
CA MET A 1 2.33 19.30 4.84
C MET A 1 1.53 19.22 3.56
N ARG A 2 2.04 18.58 2.51
CA ARG A 2 1.32 18.31 1.26
C ARG A 2 1.88 17.12 0.50
N ILE A 3 1.07 16.57 -0.40
CA ILE A 3 1.54 15.67 -1.46
C ILE A 3 2.22 16.53 -2.53
N ARG A 4 3.49 16.24 -2.83
CA ARG A 4 4.24 16.93 -3.90
C ARG A 4 4.00 16.28 -5.25
N GLU A 5 4.08 14.96 -5.28
CA GLU A 5 3.97 14.16 -6.49
C GLU A 5 3.35 12.80 -6.15
N ILE A 6 2.62 12.23 -7.11
CA ILE A 6 2.22 10.82 -7.08
C ILE A 6 2.68 10.21 -8.39
N ARG A 7 3.43 9.11 -8.29
CA ARG A 7 4.01 8.44 -9.44
C ARG A 7 3.48 7.02 -9.50
N GLU A 8 3.31 6.53 -10.72
CA GLU A 8 2.94 5.14 -10.96
C GLU A 8 3.77 4.57 -12.10
N THR A 9 4.07 3.27 -12.00
CA THR A 9 4.60 2.50 -13.12
C THR A 9 4.01 1.10 -13.13
N ALA A 10 3.74 0.57 -14.32
CA ALA A 10 3.30 -0.81 -14.50
C ALA A 10 4.51 -1.74 -14.61
N ILE A 11 4.49 -2.84 -13.86
CA ILE A 11 5.57 -3.83 -13.83
C ILE A 11 5.03 -5.20 -14.22
N PRO A 12 5.64 -5.88 -15.22
CA PRO A 12 5.26 -7.24 -15.58
C PRO A 12 5.75 -8.24 -14.52
N LEU A 13 4.88 -9.15 -14.10
CA LEU A 13 5.21 -10.19 -13.11
C LEU A 13 6.01 -11.36 -13.72
N LYS A 14 5.88 -11.58 -15.03
CA LYS A 14 6.58 -12.63 -15.80
C LYS A 14 6.46 -14.03 -15.15
N SER A 15 5.24 -14.49 -14.92
CA SER A 15 4.97 -15.79 -14.28
C SER A 15 4.38 -16.80 -15.26
N SER A 16 4.85 -18.04 -15.23
CA SER A 16 4.30 -19.15 -16.02
C SER A 16 3.19 -19.93 -15.29
N LEU A 17 2.73 -19.42 -14.15
CA LEU A 17 1.69 -20.05 -13.34
C LEU A 17 0.33 -19.97 -14.03
N ARG A 18 -0.54 -20.92 -13.68
CA ARG A 18 -1.94 -20.94 -14.11
C ARG A 18 -2.84 -21.45 -12.99
N ASN A 19 -4.08 -20.98 -12.98
CA ASN A 19 -5.16 -21.57 -12.19
C ASN A 19 -6.22 -22.17 -13.12
N ALA A 20 -7.38 -22.55 -12.60
CA ALA A 20 -8.46 -23.16 -13.38
C ALA A 20 -9.12 -22.22 -14.41
N VAL A 21 -8.87 -20.91 -14.34
CA VAL A 21 -9.57 -19.88 -15.11
C VAL A 21 -8.64 -19.14 -16.07
N PHE A 22 -7.40 -18.83 -15.66
CA PHE A 22 -6.44 -18.06 -16.47
C PHE A 22 -4.98 -18.37 -16.10
N ASP A 23 -4.05 -17.94 -16.94
CA ASP A 23 -2.61 -17.95 -16.68
C ASP A 23 -2.05 -16.54 -16.41
N PHE A 24 -0.87 -16.47 -15.78
CA PHE A 24 -0.26 -15.23 -15.33
C PHE A 24 0.82 -14.70 -16.29
N SER A 25 0.90 -15.21 -17.53
CA SER A 25 2.00 -14.91 -18.47
C SER A 25 2.08 -13.42 -18.84
N GLU A 26 0.94 -12.74 -18.92
CA GLU A 26 0.84 -11.31 -19.26
C GLU A 26 0.55 -10.42 -18.03
N MET A 27 0.52 -11.00 -16.82
CA MET A 27 0.09 -10.28 -15.64
C MET A 27 1.02 -9.11 -15.31
N THR A 28 0.42 -7.96 -15.01
CA THR A 28 1.10 -6.75 -14.54
C THR A 28 0.57 -6.29 -13.19
N THR A 29 1.34 -5.47 -12.49
CA THR A 29 0.89 -4.72 -11.31
C THR A 29 1.34 -3.26 -11.41
N SER A 30 0.52 -2.34 -10.93
CA SER A 30 0.89 -0.93 -10.75
C SER A 30 1.63 -0.78 -9.43
N VAL A 31 2.81 -0.16 -9.45
CA VAL A 31 3.52 0.32 -8.26
C VAL A 31 3.31 1.82 -8.16
N VAL A 32 2.93 2.31 -6.98
CA VAL A 32 2.64 3.71 -6.69
C VAL A 32 3.60 4.25 -5.64
N ALA A 33 4.04 5.50 -5.83
CA ALA A 33 4.78 6.29 -4.85
C ALA A 33 4.05 7.62 -4.60
N VAL A 34 3.66 7.88 -3.35
CA VAL A 34 3.06 9.13 -2.88
C VAL A 34 4.14 9.91 -2.12
N ILE A 35 4.69 10.95 -2.77
CA ILE A 35 5.83 11.70 -2.28
C ILE A 35 5.34 12.96 -1.58
N THR A 36 5.67 13.13 -0.31
CA THR A 36 5.26 14.30 0.50
C THR A 36 6.36 15.35 0.61
N ASP A 37 6.07 16.49 1.25
CA ASP A 37 7.06 17.50 1.63
C ASP A 37 7.65 17.30 3.05
N VAL A 38 7.17 16.30 3.79
CA VAL A 38 7.69 15.97 5.12
C VAL A 38 9.05 15.32 4.99
N ILE A 39 10.06 15.82 5.69
CA ILE A 39 11.42 15.26 5.68
C ILE A 39 11.65 14.42 6.93
N ARG A 40 12.09 13.17 6.75
CA ARG A 40 12.64 12.30 7.81
C ARG A 40 13.95 11.70 7.33
N ASP A 41 14.96 11.65 8.19
CA ASP A 41 16.31 11.15 7.85
C ASP A 41 16.90 11.76 6.56
N GLY A 42 16.66 13.06 6.37
CA GLY A 42 17.14 13.82 5.22
C GLY A 42 16.43 13.50 3.89
N LYS A 43 15.36 12.71 3.88
CA LYS A 43 14.61 12.34 2.68
C LYS A 43 13.12 12.68 2.81
N PRO A 44 12.44 12.99 1.68
CA PRO A 44 10.98 13.10 1.69
C PRO A 44 10.32 11.79 2.10
N VAL A 45 9.40 11.86 3.06
CA VAL A 45 8.55 10.73 3.41
C VAL A 45 7.73 10.36 2.18
N THR A 46 7.92 9.13 1.73
CA THR A 46 7.26 8.57 0.56
C THR A 46 6.51 7.31 0.97
N GLY A 47 5.20 7.33 0.72
CA GLY A 47 4.36 6.16 0.87
C GLY A 47 4.36 5.34 -0.40
N PHE A 48 4.41 4.01 -0.27
CA PHE A 48 4.47 3.09 -1.39
C PHE A 48 3.34 2.07 -1.34
N ALA A 49 2.94 1.60 -2.52
CA ALA A 49 2.03 0.47 -2.65
C ALA A 49 2.21 -0.22 -4.01
N PHE A 50 1.62 -1.40 -4.12
CA PHE A 50 1.33 -2.02 -5.40
C PHE A 50 -0.02 -2.75 -5.32
N ASN A 51 -0.71 -2.93 -6.45
CA ASN A 51 -1.97 -3.66 -6.43
C ASN A 51 -1.76 -5.18 -6.42
N SER A 52 -2.67 -5.89 -5.75
CA SER A 52 -2.70 -7.35 -5.77
C SER A 52 -2.74 -7.91 -7.19
N THR A 53 -2.10 -9.06 -7.36
CA THR A 53 -1.97 -9.76 -8.64
C THR A 53 -3.31 -10.36 -9.08
N GLY A 54 -3.61 -10.33 -10.38
CA GLY A 54 -4.83 -10.93 -10.94
C GLY A 54 -5.77 -9.94 -11.65
N ARG A 55 -5.58 -8.63 -11.46
CA ARG A 55 -6.41 -7.58 -12.07
C ARG A 55 -5.62 -6.62 -12.99
N TYR A 56 -4.38 -6.98 -13.31
CA TYR A 56 -3.44 -6.17 -14.09
C TYR A 56 -3.12 -4.81 -13.45
N ALA A 57 -2.17 -4.09 -14.04
CA ALA A 57 -1.88 -2.71 -13.70
C ALA A 57 -3.03 -1.79 -14.11
N CYS A 58 -3.39 -0.82 -13.26
CA CYS A 58 -4.48 0.13 -13.47
C CYS A 58 -3.99 1.59 -13.61
N GLY A 59 -2.73 1.77 -14.00
CA GLY A 59 -2.04 3.06 -14.01
C GLY A 59 -2.65 4.16 -14.90
N ALA A 60 -3.27 3.80 -16.03
CA ALA A 60 -3.87 4.79 -16.93
C ALA A 60 -4.94 5.62 -16.20
N GLN A 61 -5.83 4.97 -15.46
CA GLN A 61 -6.88 5.64 -14.70
C GLN A 61 -6.31 6.49 -13.56
N MET A 62 -5.22 6.03 -12.93
CA MET A 62 -4.52 6.81 -11.90
C MET A 62 -3.98 8.11 -12.51
N ARG A 63 -3.21 8.03 -13.60
CA ARG A 63 -2.53 9.17 -14.24
C ARG A 63 -3.50 10.15 -14.89
N GLU A 64 -4.59 9.66 -15.47
CA GLU A 64 -5.54 10.49 -16.22
C GLU A 64 -6.65 11.10 -15.35
N ARG A 65 -6.98 10.47 -14.21
CA ARG A 65 -8.15 10.87 -13.40
C ARG A 65 -7.82 11.14 -11.95
N PHE A 66 -7.26 10.17 -11.24
CA PHE A 66 -7.21 10.23 -9.77
C PHE A 66 -6.03 11.07 -9.25
N ILE A 67 -4.83 10.88 -9.81
CA ILE A 67 -3.64 11.67 -9.45
C ILE A 67 -3.86 13.16 -9.75
N PRO A 68 -4.37 13.58 -10.93
CA PRO A 68 -4.63 14.98 -11.20
C PRO A 68 -5.64 15.63 -10.24
N ARG A 69 -6.66 14.87 -9.78
CA ARG A 69 -7.62 15.37 -8.77
C ARG A 69 -6.92 15.71 -7.46
N LEU A 70 -6.08 14.80 -6.97
CA LEU A 70 -5.32 14.99 -5.73
C LEU A 70 -4.32 16.15 -5.83
N LEU A 71 -3.56 16.23 -6.93
CA LEU A 71 -2.55 17.28 -7.10
C LEU A 71 -3.14 18.68 -7.35
N LYS A 72 -4.39 18.76 -7.82
CA LYS A 72 -5.12 20.02 -8.02
C LYS A 72 -5.86 20.48 -6.77
N ALA A 73 -6.19 19.58 -5.84
CA ALA A 73 -6.90 19.93 -4.62
C ALA A 73 -6.06 20.87 -3.74
N PRO A 74 -6.69 21.80 -2.98
CA PRO A 74 -5.98 22.56 -1.97
C PRO A 74 -5.32 21.60 -0.95
N PRO A 75 -4.01 21.69 -0.69
CA PRO A 75 -3.31 20.74 0.18
C PRO A 75 -3.98 20.53 1.54
N GLU A 76 -4.45 21.61 2.16
CA GLU A 76 -5.15 21.62 3.44
C GLU A 76 -6.46 20.81 3.44
N SER A 77 -7.10 20.65 2.27
CA SER A 77 -8.30 19.83 2.14
C SER A 77 -8.03 18.33 2.21
N LEU A 78 -6.75 17.92 2.13
CA LEU A 78 -6.31 16.53 2.16
C LEU A 78 -5.69 16.14 3.51
N LEU A 79 -5.68 17.04 4.50
CA LEU A 79 -5.08 16.83 5.81
C LEU A 79 -6.11 16.48 6.87
N ASN A 80 -5.67 15.85 7.95
CA ASN A 80 -6.47 15.60 9.14
C ASN A 80 -6.89 16.92 9.82
N GLU A 81 -7.75 16.84 10.84
CA GLU A 81 -8.24 18.04 11.55
C GLU A 81 -7.14 18.89 12.18
N THR A 82 -6.07 18.27 12.67
CA THR A 82 -4.90 18.94 13.25
C THR A 82 -3.99 19.59 12.18
N GLY A 83 -4.11 19.19 10.91
CA GLY A 83 -3.29 19.68 9.81
C GLY A 83 -1.85 19.15 9.79
N ASP A 84 -1.54 18.15 10.62
CA ASP A 84 -0.19 17.59 10.79
C ASP A 84 0.05 16.27 10.05
N ASN A 85 -1.01 15.63 9.54
CA ASN A 85 -0.93 14.39 8.75
C ASN A 85 -1.92 14.38 7.57
N LEU A 86 -1.73 13.49 6.60
CA LEU A 86 -2.73 13.23 5.56
C LEU A 86 -3.98 12.58 6.16
N ASP A 87 -5.12 12.85 5.53
CA ASP A 87 -6.40 12.23 5.85
C ASP A 87 -6.83 11.28 4.71
N PRO A 88 -6.72 9.95 4.90
CA PRO A 88 -7.10 8.97 3.90
C PRO A 88 -8.56 9.09 3.45
N GLU A 89 -9.49 9.48 4.32
CA GLU A 89 -10.92 9.59 3.99
C GLU A 89 -11.17 10.81 3.09
N LYS A 90 -10.55 11.96 3.40
CA LYS A 90 -10.62 13.15 2.53
C LYS A 90 -9.96 12.92 1.17
N ILE A 91 -8.86 12.18 1.15
CA ILE A 91 -8.15 11.80 -0.08
C ILE A 91 -9.03 10.87 -0.95
N LEU A 92 -9.67 9.87 -0.35
CA LEU A 92 -10.64 9.02 -1.05
C LEU A 92 -11.80 9.85 -1.61
N ALA A 93 -12.38 10.74 -0.79
CA ALA A 93 -13.46 11.62 -1.21
C ALA A 93 -13.04 12.51 -2.40
N CYS A 94 -11.81 13.02 -2.39
CA CYS A 94 -11.24 13.79 -3.50
C CYS A 94 -11.13 12.95 -4.79
N MET A 95 -10.59 11.73 -4.70
CA MET A 95 -10.49 10.83 -5.86
C MET A 95 -11.86 10.43 -6.42
N MET A 96 -12.86 10.29 -5.56
CA MET A 96 -14.23 9.89 -5.92
C MET A 96 -15.09 11.02 -6.52
N GLN A 97 -14.59 12.26 -6.56
CA GLN A 97 -15.33 13.36 -7.18
C GLN A 97 -15.67 13.07 -8.64
N ARG A 98 -16.95 13.17 -8.98
CA ARG A 98 -17.51 12.93 -10.33
C ARG A 98 -17.41 11.48 -10.82
N GLU A 99 -17.22 10.52 -9.91
CA GLU A 99 -17.37 9.11 -10.21
C GLU A 99 -18.85 8.71 -10.12
N LYS A 100 -19.42 8.21 -11.22
CA LYS A 100 -20.80 7.69 -11.23
C LYS A 100 -20.88 6.41 -10.36
N PRO A 101 -22.01 6.14 -9.66
CA PRO A 101 -22.23 4.87 -8.95
C PRO A 101 -22.16 3.64 -9.88
N GLY A 102 -21.78 2.46 -9.33
CA GLY A 102 -21.68 1.18 -10.06
C GLY A 102 -20.33 0.97 -10.79
N GLY A 103 -20.15 -0.16 -11.50
CA GLY A 103 -18.90 -0.41 -12.26
C GLY A 103 -17.64 -0.54 -11.38
N HIS A 104 -17.75 -1.30 -10.29
CA HIS A 104 -16.67 -1.49 -9.32
C HIS A 104 -15.67 -2.56 -9.79
N SER A 105 -14.85 -2.21 -10.78
CA SER A 105 -13.84 -3.09 -11.37
C SER A 105 -12.45 -2.45 -11.37
N GLU A 106 -12.03 -1.77 -12.43
CA GLU A 106 -10.64 -1.29 -12.58
C GLU A 106 -10.36 -0.07 -11.70
N ARG A 107 -11.37 0.80 -11.51
CA ARG A 107 -11.18 2.04 -10.72
C ARG A 107 -10.94 1.76 -9.24
N SER A 108 -11.52 0.70 -8.68
CA SER A 108 -11.31 0.34 -7.27
C SER A 108 -9.87 -0.13 -7.05
N VAL A 109 -9.27 -0.82 -8.02
CA VAL A 109 -7.84 -1.17 -7.97
C VAL A 109 -6.98 0.09 -8.01
N ALA A 110 -7.28 1.02 -8.93
CA ALA A 110 -6.54 2.27 -9.05
C ALA A 110 -6.58 3.11 -7.76
N ILE A 111 -7.79 3.36 -7.24
CA ILE A 111 -8.01 4.14 -6.02
C ILE A 111 -7.40 3.43 -4.81
N GLY A 112 -7.66 2.13 -4.64
CA GLY A 112 -7.17 1.36 -3.51
C GLY A 112 -5.65 1.34 -3.44
N THR A 113 -4.95 1.26 -4.58
CA THR A 113 -3.47 1.29 -4.59
C THR A 113 -2.93 2.64 -4.13
N ILE A 114 -3.54 3.75 -4.58
CA ILE A 114 -3.16 5.09 -4.12
C ILE A 114 -3.45 5.23 -2.62
N GLU A 115 -4.60 4.75 -2.15
CA GLU A 115 -4.98 4.82 -0.74
C GLU A 115 -4.03 4.03 0.17
N VAL A 116 -3.61 2.82 -0.25
CA VAL A 116 -2.61 2.04 0.49
C VAL A 116 -1.28 2.79 0.59
N ALA A 117 -0.83 3.44 -0.49
CA ALA A 117 0.38 4.27 -0.45
C ALA A 117 0.20 5.49 0.46
N VAL A 118 -1.00 6.07 0.53
CA VAL A 118 -1.32 7.16 1.45
C VAL A 118 -1.27 6.67 2.91
N TRP A 119 -1.81 5.50 3.22
CA TRP A 119 -1.71 4.91 4.56
C TRP A 119 -0.27 4.63 4.98
N ASP A 120 0.56 4.15 4.06
CA ASP A 120 2.00 3.99 4.29
C ASP A 120 2.66 5.34 4.61
N ALA A 121 2.36 6.39 3.83
CA ALA A 121 2.85 7.74 4.11
C ALA A 121 2.36 8.28 5.47
N VAL A 122 1.08 8.09 5.81
CA VAL A 122 0.50 8.51 7.10
C VAL A 122 1.25 7.90 8.27
N ALA A 123 1.50 6.59 8.20
CA ALA A 123 2.20 5.86 9.26
C ALA A 123 3.67 6.26 9.36
N LYS A 124 4.35 6.48 8.22
CA LYS A 124 5.72 7.02 8.19
C LYS A 124 5.82 8.45 8.70
N VAL A 125 4.87 9.32 8.37
CA VAL A 125 4.79 10.68 8.93
C VAL A 125 4.60 10.63 10.44
N ALA A 126 3.81 9.67 10.94
CA ALA A 126 3.59 9.45 12.37
C ALA A 126 4.76 8.74 13.07
N ASP A 127 5.76 8.24 12.33
CA ASP A 127 6.86 7.42 12.84
C ASP A 127 6.39 6.14 13.57
N LYS A 128 5.35 5.51 13.02
CA LYS A 128 4.72 4.33 13.61
C LYS A 128 4.52 3.23 12.58
N PRO A 129 4.54 1.96 13.00
CA PRO A 129 4.04 0.87 12.17
C PRO A 129 2.58 1.10 11.82
N LEU A 130 2.19 0.78 10.57
CA LEU A 130 0.82 1.00 10.12
C LEU A 130 -0.20 0.27 10.99
N HIS A 131 0.10 -0.95 11.44
CA HIS A 131 -0.80 -1.72 12.29
C HIS A 131 -1.09 -1.01 13.63
N ARG A 132 -0.12 -0.28 14.21
CA ARG A 132 -0.32 0.54 15.42
C ARG A 132 -1.21 1.73 15.12
N VAL A 133 -0.98 2.41 14.00
CA VAL A 133 -1.81 3.55 13.57
C VAL A 133 -3.27 3.13 13.37
N LEU A 134 -3.49 1.97 12.73
CA LEU A 134 -4.84 1.41 12.55
C LEU A 134 -5.48 1.05 13.89
N ALA A 135 -4.75 0.36 14.78
CA ALA A 135 -5.28 -0.04 16.07
C ALA A 135 -5.61 1.14 16.99
N GLU A 136 -4.77 2.18 17.02
CA GLU A 136 -5.03 3.41 17.77
C GLU A 136 -6.32 4.10 17.29
N ARG A 137 -6.57 4.10 15.97
CA ARG A 137 -7.76 4.74 15.39
C ARG A 137 -9.03 3.90 15.52
N TYR A 138 -8.92 2.58 15.37
CA TYR A 138 -10.09 1.73 15.14
C TYR A 138 -10.24 0.55 16.11
N SER A 139 -9.27 0.32 16.99
CA SER A 139 -9.27 -0.85 17.90
C SER A 139 -8.79 -0.52 19.32
N GLY A 140 -8.90 0.75 19.74
CA GLY A 140 -8.55 1.20 21.09
C GLY A 140 -7.07 1.02 21.44
N GLY A 141 -6.19 0.94 20.44
CA GLY A 141 -4.75 0.71 20.59
C GLY A 141 -4.34 -0.76 20.76
N ASN A 142 -5.29 -1.71 20.72
CA ASN A 142 -4.99 -3.13 20.89
C ASN A 142 -4.37 -3.71 19.62
N VAL A 143 -3.16 -4.27 19.75
CA VAL A 143 -2.45 -4.95 18.67
C VAL A 143 -2.00 -6.32 19.18
N PRO A 144 -2.26 -7.41 18.44
CA PRO A 144 -1.73 -8.73 18.77
C PRO A 144 -0.22 -8.79 18.48
N ASP A 145 0.54 -9.49 19.31
CA ASP A 145 2.00 -9.64 19.10
C ASP A 145 2.33 -10.41 17.81
N LYS A 146 1.43 -11.33 17.42
CA LYS A 146 1.59 -12.21 16.26
C LYS A 146 0.27 -12.43 15.53
N VAL A 147 0.38 -12.63 14.22
CA VAL A 147 -0.76 -12.89 13.34
C VAL A 147 -0.62 -14.28 12.72
N PRO A 148 -1.64 -15.16 12.80
CA PRO A 148 -1.69 -16.40 12.05
C PRO A 148 -1.46 -16.14 10.56
N CYS A 149 -0.56 -16.89 9.93
CA CYS A 149 -0.28 -16.80 8.51
C CYS A 149 -0.63 -18.12 7.83
N TYR A 150 -1.35 -18.04 6.71
CA TYR A 150 -1.63 -19.19 5.86
C TYR A 150 -1.17 -18.92 4.42
N VAL A 151 -0.94 -20.00 3.67
CA VAL A 151 -0.49 -19.93 2.29
C VAL A 151 -1.61 -19.36 1.42
N GLY A 152 -1.36 -18.21 0.77
CA GLY A 152 -2.35 -17.53 -0.07
C GLY A 152 -1.88 -16.18 -0.68
N GLY A 153 -2.72 -15.45 -1.42
CA GLY A 153 -2.48 -14.19 -2.17
C GLY A 153 -1.87 -12.95 -1.52
N GLY A 154 -1.70 -12.86 -0.20
CA GLY A 154 -1.47 -11.57 0.47
C GLY A 154 -0.01 -11.10 0.58
N ASN A 155 0.17 -9.87 1.07
CA ASN A 155 1.44 -9.16 1.21
C ASN A 155 1.55 -8.45 2.57
N GLN A 156 2.60 -7.65 2.79
CA GLN A 156 2.80 -6.91 4.06
C GLN A 156 1.62 -5.99 4.45
N MET A 157 0.85 -5.46 3.48
CA MET A 157 -0.36 -4.68 3.78
C MET A 157 -1.43 -5.55 4.45
N THR A 158 -1.64 -6.78 3.98
CA THR A 158 -2.59 -7.72 4.60
C THR A 158 -2.20 -8.00 6.06
N LEU A 159 -0.91 -8.18 6.34
CA LEU A 159 -0.40 -8.35 7.70
C LEU A 159 -0.74 -7.14 8.59
N ALA A 160 -0.52 -5.91 8.10
CA ALA A 160 -0.81 -4.69 8.83
C ALA A 160 -2.31 -4.50 9.10
N ILE A 161 -3.17 -4.79 8.12
CA ILE A 161 -4.63 -4.73 8.24
C ILE A 161 -5.12 -5.74 9.29
N VAL A 162 -4.72 -7.00 9.16
CA VAL A 162 -5.18 -8.07 10.07
C VAL A 162 -4.72 -7.82 11.50
N GLY A 163 -3.46 -7.39 11.68
CA GLY A 163 -2.93 -7.02 13.00
C GLY A 163 -3.61 -5.78 13.57
N GLY A 164 -3.79 -4.73 12.78
CA GLY A 164 -4.36 -3.46 13.23
C GLY A 164 -5.84 -3.52 13.59
N PHE A 165 -6.62 -4.36 12.92
CA PHE A 165 -8.06 -4.53 13.15
C PHE A 165 -8.43 -5.82 13.93
N GLY A 166 -7.47 -6.72 14.19
CA GLY A 166 -7.72 -7.99 14.89
C GLY A 166 -8.52 -9.02 14.07
N LEU A 167 -8.32 -9.09 12.75
CA LEU A 167 -9.17 -9.85 11.83
C LEU A 167 -8.80 -11.34 11.66
N GLY A 168 -7.97 -11.90 12.55
CA GLY A 168 -7.56 -13.30 12.48
C GLY A 168 -6.28 -13.50 11.69
N GLY A 169 -6.35 -14.01 10.46
CA GLY A 169 -5.17 -14.49 9.72
C GLY A 169 -4.79 -13.67 8.49
N CYS A 170 -3.50 -13.57 8.21
CA CYS A 170 -2.97 -12.97 7.00
C CYS A 170 -2.58 -14.03 5.97
N GLU A 171 -2.74 -13.65 4.72
CA GLU A 171 -2.49 -14.49 3.57
C GLU A 171 -1.09 -14.16 2.99
N ALA A 172 -0.26 -15.12 2.58
CA ALA A 172 0.98 -14.84 1.82
C ALA A 172 1.54 -15.97 0.93
N TYR A 173 2.11 -15.58 -0.21
CA TYR A 173 2.73 -16.45 -1.20
C TYR A 173 4.22 -16.10 -1.40
N PRO A 174 5.10 -16.45 -0.46
CA PRO A 174 6.52 -16.20 -0.65
C PRO A 174 7.02 -16.88 -1.93
N GLY A 175 7.55 -16.10 -2.88
CA GLY A 175 8.23 -16.58 -4.09
C GLY A 175 7.36 -16.83 -5.33
N VAL A 176 6.06 -16.53 -5.32
CA VAL A 176 5.14 -16.86 -6.43
C VAL A 176 5.09 -15.78 -7.53
N PHE A 177 5.19 -14.51 -7.17
CA PHE A 177 5.18 -13.36 -8.09
C PHE A 177 6.43 -12.49 -7.97
N GLY A 178 7.60 -13.15 -7.92
CA GLY A 178 8.89 -12.49 -7.80
C GLY A 178 8.96 -11.58 -6.57
N VAL A 179 9.39 -10.33 -6.75
CA VAL A 179 9.53 -9.36 -5.65
C VAL A 179 8.19 -8.89 -5.07
N PHE A 180 7.06 -9.16 -5.73
CA PHE A 180 5.73 -8.74 -5.26
C PHE A 180 5.06 -9.76 -4.34
N ALA A 181 5.73 -10.87 -4.03
CA ALA A 181 5.18 -11.96 -3.25
C ALA A 181 6.19 -12.40 -2.18
N GLY A 182 6.08 -11.79 -1.00
CA GLY A 182 6.99 -12.02 0.11
C GLY A 182 6.71 -11.12 1.31
N PHE A 183 7.47 -11.37 2.38
CA PHE A 183 7.52 -10.53 3.58
C PHE A 183 8.81 -9.70 3.57
N ALA A 184 9.05 -8.98 4.67
CA ALA A 184 10.38 -8.45 4.93
C ALA A 184 11.42 -9.59 4.97
N ASP A 185 12.64 -9.30 4.55
CA ASP A 185 13.72 -10.29 4.41
C ASP A 185 14.12 -10.92 5.75
N ASP A 186 13.81 -10.24 6.87
CA ASP A 186 14.04 -10.69 8.24
C ASP A 186 12.81 -11.32 8.89
N ALA A 187 11.67 -11.37 8.20
CA ALA A 187 10.45 -11.97 8.73
C ALA A 187 10.61 -13.49 8.88
N LYS A 188 10.15 -14.03 10.02
CA LYS A 188 10.18 -15.47 10.32
C LYS A 188 8.77 -15.99 10.53
N VAL A 189 8.41 -17.01 9.75
CA VAL A 189 7.17 -17.77 9.98
C VAL A 189 7.48 -18.88 10.97
N GLU A 190 6.95 -18.79 12.19
CA GLU A 190 7.16 -19.77 13.25
C GLU A 190 5.82 -20.36 13.70
N ASN A 191 5.68 -21.69 13.60
CA ASN A 191 4.45 -22.41 13.96
C ASN A 191 3.16 -21.87 13.29
N GLY A 192 3.28 -21.33 12.07
CA GLY A 192 2.17 -20.73 11.33
C GLY A 192 1.82 -19.30 11.75
N TYR A 193 2.73 -18.58 12.42
CA TYR A 193 2.53 -17.19 12.82
C TYR A 193 3.66 -16.29 12.31
N LEU A 194 3.35 -15.00 12.17
CA LEU A 194 4.31 -13.92 11.93
C LEU A 194 4.24 -12.90 13.04
N GLU A 195 5.41 -12.41 13.46
CA GLU A 195 5.52 -11.24 14.32
C GLU A 195 5.28 -9.96 13.52
N LEU A 196 4.63 -8.97 14.16
CA LEU A 196 4.40 -7.67 13.54
C LEU A 196 5.66 -6.79 13.64
N PRO A 197 6.10 -6.15 12.55
CA PRO A 197 7.34 -5.37 12.55
C PRO A 197 7.16 -3.99 13.20
N ASP A 198 8.15 -3.52 13.95
CA ASP A 198 8.16 -2.17 14.53
C ASP A 198 8.61 -1.07 13.54
N ARG A 199 8.79 -1.40 12.26
CA ARG A 199 9.20 -0.45 11.22
C ARG A 199 8.08 0.56 10.94
N PRO A 200 8.39 1.87 10.78
CA PRO A 200 7.40 2.85 10.35
C PRO A 200 6.78 2.51 8.99
N GLY A 201 5.48 2.78 8.84
CA GLY A 201 4.75 2.45 7.61
C GLY A 201 4.29 1.00 7.55
N ILE A 202 4.08 0.52 6.32
CA ILE A 202 3.78 -0.89 6.03
C ILE A 202 5.01 -1.78 6.29
N GLY A 203 6.21 -1.22 6.17
CA GLY A 203 7.47 -1.96 6.35
C GLY A 203 8.09 -2.48 5.05
N PHE A 204 7.67 -1.96 3.88
CA PHE A 204 8.24 -2.35 2.59
C PHE A 204 9.77 -2.20 2.53
N GLU A 205 10.33 -1.27 3.29
CA GLU A 205 11.77 -1.06 3.50
C GLU A 205 12.50 -2.33 3.96
N GLY A 206 11.81 -3.25 4.65
CA GLY A 206 12.36 -4.52 5.08
C GLY A 206 12.47 -5.58 3.97
N GLN A 207 11.85 -5.37 2.81
CA GLN A 207 11.89 -6.30 1.67
C GLN A 207 12.76 -5.71 0.56
N ASN A 208 14.07 -5.95 0.60
CA ASN A 208 15.07 -5.15 -0.11
C ASN A 208 14.82 -5.09 -1.63
N ALA A 209 14.48 -6.22 -2.25
CA ALA A 209 14.27 -6.29 -3.70
C ALA A 209 13.02 -5.52 -4.16
N LEU A 210 11.93 -5.58 -3.39
CA LEU A 210 10.73 -4.80 -3.66
C LEU A 210 10.98 -3.31 -3.42
N PHE A 211 11.62 -2.99 -2.31
CA PHE A 211 11.92 -1.60 -1.95
C PHE A 211 12.86 -0.94 -2.97
N ALA A 212 13.79 -1.68 -3.57
CA ALA A 212 14.64 -1.16 -4.64
C ALA A 212 13.81 -0.64 -5.83
N VAL A 213 12.79 -1.40 -6.26
CA VAL A 213 11.86 -1.00 -7.33
C VAL A 213 11.06 0.25 -6.93
N MET A 214 10.54 0.28 -5.71
CA MET A 214 9.76 1.41 -5.18
C MET A 214 10.61 2.69 -5.09
N ARG A 215 11.84 2.57 -4.57
CA ARG A 215 12.79 3.69 -4.44
C ARG A 215 13.20 4.22 -5.81
N GLU A 216 13.40 3.36 -6.80
CA GLU A 216 13.68 3.78 -8.17
C GLU A 216 12.54 4.62 -8.73
N LEU A 217 11.28 4.19 -8.55
CA LEU A 217 10.10 4.97 -8.96
C LEU A 217 10.07 6.36 -8.32
N ALA A 218 10.37 6.45 -7.01
CA ALA A 218 10.40 7.72 -6.29
C ALA A 218 11.57 8.64 -6.70
N ALA A 219 12.63 8.11 -7.32
CA ALA A 219 13.81 8.87 -7.73
C ALA A 219 13.79 9.37 -9.19
N ARG A 220 12.83 8.91 -10.00
CA ARG A 220 12.64 9.33 -11.41
C ARG A 220 12.23 10.80 -11.57
#